data_AF-A0A3S3UNB2-F1
#
_entry.id   AF-A0A3S3UNB2-F1
#
_cell.length_a   1.000
_cell.length_b   1.000
_cell.length_c   1.000
_cell.angle_alpha   90.00
_cell.angle_beta   90.00
_cell.angle_gamma   90.00
#
_symmetry.space_group_name_H-M   'P 1'
#
loop_
_entity.id
_entity.type
_entity.pdbx_description
1 polymer ?
#
loop_
_entity_poly.entity_id
_entity_poly.type
_entity_poly.pdbx_seq_one_letter_code
_entity_poly.pdbx_strand_id
1 'polypeptide(L)'
;RSFEAGSWSGMPPRERKKVLLRFADLIEKHSAELALIETLDCGKPINDSLSVDLPDSVETLRWHAEATDKIYDQMSPAPRDVVSMIVREPIGIVGGVIPWNFPLFVAMWKLAPALAGGNSLVLKPAE
;
A
#
# COMPACT_ATOMS: atom_id res chain seq x y z
N ARG A 1 4.67 -7.23 16.44
CA ARG A 1 3.47 -7.62 17.21
C ARG A 1 2.16 -7.34 16.48
N SER A 2 2.04 -6.26 15.70
CA SER A 2 0.80 -5.93 14.95
C SER A 2 0.28 -7.07 14.06
N PHE A 3 1.14 -7.72 13.26
CA PHE A 3 0.74 -8.82 12.38
C PHE A 3 0.15 -10.02 13.14
N GLU A 4 0.89 -10.54 14.13
CA GLU A 4 0.45 -11.67 14.98
C GLU A 4 -0.82 -11.36 15.77
N ALA A 5 -1.03 -10.10 16.15
CA ALA A 5 -2.23 -9.69 16.88
C ALA A 5 -3.50 -9.71 15.99
N GLY A 6 -3.37 -9.88 14.67
CA GLY A 6 -4.50 -10.00 13.77
C GLY A 6 -5.27 -8.69 13.50
N SER A 7 -4.90 -7.59 14.16
CA SER A 7 -5.67 -6.33 14.10
C SER A 7 -5.72 -5.72 12.69
N TRP A 8 -4.72 -6.00 11.85
CA TRP A 8 -4.71 -5.59 10.44
C TRP A 8 -4.87 -6.78 9.48
N SER A 9 -4.10 -7.86 9.70
CA SER A 9 -4.11 -9.05 8.85
C SER A 9 -5.45 -9.77 8.84
N GLY A 10 -6.16 -9.81 9.98
CA GLY A 10 -7.50 -10.37 10.11
C GLY A 10 -8.64 -9.37 9.86
N MET A 11 -8.34 -8.09 9.61
CA MET A 11 -9.36 -7.07 9.33
C MET A 11 -10.10 -7.39 8.02
N PRO A 12 -11.45 -7.31 7.98
CA PRO A 12 -12.21 -7.51 6.74
C PRO A 12 -11.71 -6.62 5.60
N PRO A 13 -11.62 -7.12 4.35
CA PRO A 13 -11.08 -6.35 3.22
C PRO A 13 -11.75 -4.99 3.01
N ARG A 14 -13.07 -4.90 3.23
CA ARG A 14 -13.83 -3.64 3.11
C ARG A 14 -13.45 -2.62 4.18
N GLU A 15 -13.13 -3.04 5.39
CA GLU A 15 -12.69 -2.14 6.46
C GLU A 15 -11.26 -1.66 6.21
N ARG A 16 -10.39 -2.59 5.77
CA ARG A 16 -9.03 -2.28 5.35
C ARG A 16 -8.99 -1.23 4.24
N LYS A 17 -9.81 -1.42 3.21
CA LYS A 17 -10.02 -0.46 2.13
C LYS A 17 -10.40 0.92 2.64
N LYS A 18 -11.35 1.02 3.58
CA LYS A 18 -11.76 2.32 4.16
C LYS A 18 -10.58 3.04 4.80
N VAL A 19 -9.74 2.32 5.54
CA VAL A 19 -8.53 2.89 6.17
C VAL A 19 -7.54 3.38 5.10
N LEU A 20 -7.30 2.59 4.06
CA LEU A 20 -6.36 2.97 2.99
C LEU A 20 -6.85 4.15 2.16
N LEU A 21 -8.15 4.21 1.84
CA LEU A 21 -8.76 5.37 1.17
C LEU A 21 -8.66 6.62 2.04
N ARG A 22 -8.91 6.49 3.35
CA ARG A 22 -8.73 7.60 4.29
C ARG A 22 -7.27 8.07 4.36
N PHE A 23 -6.32 7.15 4.27
CA PHE A 23 -4.90 7.50 4.23
C PHE A 23 -4.57 8.28 2.94
N ALA A 24 -5.09 7.86 1.79
CA ALA A 24 -4.94 8.61 0.54
C ALA A 24 -5.51 10.03 0.63
N ASP A 25 -6.72 10.18 1.21
CA ASP A 25 -7.33 11.51 1.43
C ASP A 25 -6.45 12.42 2.32
N LEU A 26 -5.77 11.84 3.31
CA LEU A 26 -4.87 12.59 4.19
C LEU A 26 -3.57 13.00 3.49
N ILE A 27 -2.99 12.13 2.67
CA ILE A 27 -1.82 12.49 1.84
C ILE A 27 -2.20 13.63 0.89
N GLU A 28 -3.33 13.51 0.20
CA GLU A 28 -3.81 14.53 -0.73
C GLU A 28 -4.08 15.87 -0.04
N LYS A 29 -4.69 15.85 1.15
CA LYS A 29 -4.91 17.05 1.98
C LYS A 29 -3.60 17.75 2.35
N HIS A 30 -2.52 17.00 2.57
CA HIS A 30 -1.19 17.51 2.94
C HIS A 30 -0.23 17.58 1.73
N SER A 31 -0.75 17.50 0.50
CA SER A 31 0.06 17.42 -0.73
C SER A 31 1.09 18.54 -0.87
N ALA A 32 0.72 19.78 -0.58
CA ALA A 32 1.64 20.92 -0.69
C ALA A 32 2.82 20.84 0.31
N GLU A 33 2.56 20.40 1.54
CA GLU A 33 3.57 20.21 2.58
C GLU A 33 4.49 19.04 2.23
N LEU A 34 3.92 17.90 1.82
CA LEU A 34 4.67 16.72 1.42
C LEU A 34 5.51 16.96 0.16
N ALA A 35 4.99 17.71 -0.82
CA ALA A 35 5.73 18.07 -2.01
C ALA A 35 6.94 18.97 -1.69
N LEU A 36 6.78 19.89 -0.74
CA LEU A 36 7.90 20.70 -0.26
C LEU A 36 8.97 19.84 0.41
N ILE A 37 8.57 18.89 1.27
CA ILE A 37 9.50 17.95 1.91
C ILE A 37 10.24 17.13 0.84
N GLU A 38 9.50 16.54 -0.11
CA GLU A 38 10.08 15.76 -1.21
C GLU A 38 11.11 16.60 -1.98
N THR A 39 10.75 17.83 -2.37
CA THR A 39 11.64 18.76 -3.08
C THR A 39 12.90 19.10 -2.28
N LEU A 40 12.77 19.37 -0.98
CA LEU A 40 13.91 19.70 -0.13
C LEU A 40 14.86 18.50 0.06
N ASP A 41 14.31 17.29 0.09
CA ASP A 41 15.07 16.07 0.33
C ASP A 41 15.80 15.58 -0.94
N CYS A 42 15.12 15.52 -2.09
CA CYS A 42 15.70 14.99 -3.33
C CYS A 42 16.18 16.05 -4.34
N GLY A 43 15.93 17.35 -4.08
CA GLY A 43 16.41 18.46 -4.89
C GLY A 43 15.71 18.65 -6.25
N LYS A 44 14.59 17.97 -6.49
CA LYS A 44 13.80 18.11 -7.72
C LYS A 44 12.99 19.42 -7.73
N PRO A 45 12.59 19.95 -8.89
CA PRO A 45 11.70 21.11 -8.96
C PRO A 45 10.38 20.87 -8.22
N ILE A 46 9.91 21.87 -7.46
CA ILE A 46 8.65 21.79 -6.71
C ILE A 46 7.44 21.45 -7.59
N ASN A 47 7.44 21.90 -8.84
CA ASN A 47 6.38 21.58 -9.78
C ASN A 47 6.33 20.08 -10.09
N ASP A 48 7.46 19.39 -10.18
CA ASP A 48 7.50 17.95 -10.44
C ASP A 48 6.94 17.19 -9.24
N SER A 49 7.31 17.57 -8.01
CA SER A 49 6.74 16.99 -6.79
C SER A 49 5.23 17.20 -6.70
N LEU A 50 4.74 18.41 -7.01
CA LEU A 50 3.31 18.76 -6.92
C LEU A 50 2.46 18.12 -8.02
N SER A 51 2.98 18.05 -9.25
CA SER A 51 2.18 17.66 -10.42
C SER A 51 2.32 16.20 -10.81
N VAL A 52 3.36 15.51 -10.34
CA VAL A 52 3.63 14.11 -10.69
C VAL A 52 3.72 13.24 -9.44
N ASP A 53 4.74 13.45 -8.60
CA ASP A 53 5.06 12.51 -7.52
C ASP A 53 3.93 12.35 -6.51
N LEU A 54 3.35 13.46 -6.05
CA LEU A 54 2.25 13.43 -5.08
C LEU A 54 0.97 12.83 -5.67
N PRO A 55 0.48 13.29 -6.83
CA PRO A 55 -0.67 12.68 -7.50
C PRO A 55 -0.50 11.17 -7.73
N ASP A 56 0.66 10.75 -8.25
CA ASP A 56 0.92 9.33 -8.54
C ASP A 56 1.03 8.49 -7.26
N SER A 57 1.56 9.06 -6.18
CA SER A 57 1.59 8.44 -4.85
C SER A 57 0.18 8.20 -4.30
N VAL A 58 -0.68 9.22 -4.37
CA VAL A 58 -2.09 9.15 -3.94
C VAL A 58 -2.83 8.12 -4.78
N GLU A 59 -2.70 8.17 -6.11
CA GLU A 59 -3.38 7.25 -7.01
C GLU A 59 -2.92 5.80 -6.81
N THR A 60 -1.61 5.57 -6.61
CA THR A 60 -1.09 4.24 -6.27
C THR A 60 -1.81 3.69 -5.04
N LEU A 61 -1.94 4.50 -3.98
CA LEU A 61 -2.59 4.05 -2.76
C LEU A 61 -4.10 3.82 -2.97
N ARG A 62 -4.80 4.73 -3.65
CA ARG A 62 -6.24 4.61 -3.95
C ARG A 62 -6.53 3.36 -4.78
N TRP A 63 -5.73 3.11 -5.82
CA TRP A 63 -5.89 1.93 -6.68
C TRP A 63 -5.80 0.63 -5.89
N HIS A 64 -4.76 0.48 -5.05
CA HIS A 64 -4.59 -0.72 -4.23
C HIS A 64 -5.66 -0.84 -3.14
N ALA A 65 -6.09 0.28 -2.56
CA ALA A 65 -7.20 0.31 -1.62
C ALA A 65 -8.48 -0.21 -2.29
N GLU A 66 -8.79 0.26 -3.49
CA GLU A 66 -9.93 -0.20 -4.29
C GLU A 66 -9.79 -1.66 -4.71
N ALA A 67 -8.59 -2.15 -5.02
CA ALA A 67 -8.37 -3.55 -5.37
C ALA A 67 -8.57 -4.51 -4.18
N THR A 68 -8.40 -4.03 -2.94
CA THR A 68 -8.37 -4.85 -1.71
C THR A 68 -9.60 -5.76 -1.57
N ASP A 69 -10.80 -5.29 -1.93
CA ASP A 69 -12.06 -6.05 -1.83
C ASP A 69 -12.49 -6.76 -3.12
N LYS A 70 -11.60 -6.82 -4.12
CA LYS A 70 -11.88 -7.36 -5.47
C LYS A 70 -10.91 -8.48 -5.88
N ILE A 71 -10.07 -8.95 -4.96
CA ILE A 71 -9.18 -10.09 -5.18
C ILE A 71 -9.91 -11.35 -4.73
N TYR A 72 -10.26 -12.21 -5.69
CA TYR A 72 -11.03 -13.43 -5.44
C TYR A 72 -10.12 -14.66 -5.45
N ASP A 73 -10.35 -15.53 -4.46
CA ASP A 73 -9.79 -16.88 -4.40
C ASP A 73 -10.40 -17.80 -5.46
N GLN A 74 -9.79 -18.95 -5.67
CA GLN A 74 -10.14 -19.84 -6.77
C GLN A 74 -10.50 -21.23 -6.27
N MET A 75 -11.50 -21.84 -6.89
CA MET A 75 -11.81 -23.25 -6.71
C MET A 75 -10.89 -24.07 -7.59
N SER A 76 -10.17 -25.03 -7.01
CA SER A 76 -9.38 -26.00 -7.79
C SER A 76 -10.27 -27.17 -8.22
N PRO A 77 -10.05 -27.76 -9.40
CA PRO A 77 -10.65 -29.04 -9.74
C PRO A 77 -10.39 -30.07 -8.63
N ALA A 78 -11.44 -30.80 -8.24
CA ALA A 78 -11.38 -31.81 -7.19
C ALA A 78 -12.40 -32.94 -7.45
N PRO A 79 -12.15 -34.15 -6.91
CA PRO A 79 -13.14 -35.22 -6.87
C PRO A 79 -14.46 -34.80 -6.19
N ARG A 80 -15.55 -35.54 -6.44
CA ARG A 80 -16.91 -35.18 -6.01
C ARG A 80 -17.07 -34.98 -4.50
N ASP A 81 -16.24 -35.66 -3.71
CA ASP A 81 -16.24 -35.70 -2.26
C ASP A 81 -15.17 -34.79 -1.62
N VAL A 82 -14.51 -33.94 -2.42
CA VAL A 82 -13.45 -33.04 -1.94
C VAL A 82 -13.75 -31.60 -2.34
N VAL A 83 -13.65 -30.67 -1.39
CA VAL A 83 -13.62 -29.23 -1.65
C VAL A 83 -12.16 -28.78 -1.67
N SER A 84 -11.69 -28.28 -2.81
CA SER A 84 -10.33 -27.76 -2.96
C SER A 84 -10.36 -26.28 -3.36
N MET A 85 -9.56 -25.47 -2.66
CA MET A 85 -9.51 -24.02 -2.84
C MET A 85 -8.05 -23.53 -2.84
N ILE A 86 -7.80 -22.51 -3.64
CA ILE A 86 -6.58 -21.72 -3.64
C ILE A 86 -6.92 -20.40 -2.95
N VAL A 87 -6.38 -20.22 -1.75
CA VAL A 87 -6.57 -19.01 -0.94
C VAL A 87 -5.35 -18.12 -0.98
N ARG A 88 -5.56 -16.80 -0.86
CA ARG A 88 -4.47 -15.82 -0.73
C ARG A 88 -4.42 -15.29 0.69
N GLU A 89 -3.34 -15.61 1.37
CA GLU A 89 -3.08 -15.15 2.72
C GLU A 89 -1.96 -14.09 2.73
N PRO A 90 -2.00 -13.11 3.64
CA PRO A 90 -0.88 -12.21 3.82
C PRO A 90 0.38 -12.99 4.22
N ILE A 91 1.51 -12.65 3.61
CA ILE A 91 2.78 -13.33 3.85
C ILE A 91 3.37 -13.04 5.24
N GLY A 92 3.04 -11.89 5.84
CA GLY A 92 3.52 -11.53 7.17
C GLY A 92 4.06 -10.13 7.31
N ILE A 93 5.27 -10.03 7.86
CA ILE A 93 6.03 -8.79 7.98
C ILE A 93 6.95 -8.69 6.78
N VAL A 94 6.74 -7.66 5.97
CA VAL A 94 7.53 -7.38 4.76
C VAL A 94 8.57 -6.30 5.06
N GLY A 95 9.81 -6.51 4.61
CA GLY A 95 10.85 -5.49 4.60
C GLY A 95 10.90 -4.77 3.26
N GLY A 96 10.87 -3.44 3.26
CA GLY A 96 11.02 -2.63 2.05
C GLY A 96 12.25 -1.73 2.16
N VAL A 97 13.09 -1.69 1.12
CA VAL A 97 14.18 -0.72 0.99
C VAL A 97 13.94 0.10 -0.28
N ILE A 98 14.00 1.42 -0.18
CA ILE A 98 13.69 2.33 -1.29
C ILE A 98 14.87 3.29 -1.58
N PRO A 99 15.04 3.73 -2.84
CA PRO A 99 16.02 4.72 -3.24
C PRO A 99 15.57 6.17 -2.91
N TRP A 100 16.48 7.13 -3.12
CA TRP A 100 16.30 8.56 -2.81
C TRP A 100 15.70 9.41 -3.94
N ASN A 101 15.53 8.87 -5.15
CA ASN A 101 15.15 9.68 -6.32
C ASN A 101 13.65 10.03 -6.38
N PHE A 102 12.79 9.18 -5.83
CA PHE A 102 11.35 9.46 -5.64
C PHE A 102 10.88 8.87 -4.30
N PRO A 103 11.35 9.41 -3.15
CA PRO A 103 11.12 8.81 -1.83
C PRO A 103 9.65 8.49 -1.55
N LEU A 104 8.75 9.45 -1.67
CA LEU A 104 7.33 9.24 -1.36
C LEU A 104 6.67 8.25 -2.33
N PHE A 105 6.93 8.40 -3.62
CA PHE A 105 6.30 7.57 -4.65
C PHE A 105 6.74 6.12 -4.56
N VAL A 106 8.05 5.87 -4.43
CA VAL A 106 8.57 4.50 -4.31
C VAL A 106 8.20 3.88 -2.95
N ALA A 107 8.04 4.70 -1.90
CA ALA A 107 7.44 4.23 -0.65
C ALA A 107 6.00 3.73 -0.88
N MET A 108 5.15 4.49 -1.59
CA MET A 108 3.77 4.08 -1.89
C MET A 108 3.70 2.81 -2.73
N TRP A 109 4.61 2.62 -3.70
CA TRP A 109 4.72 1.38 -4.48
C TRP A 109 4.95 0.13 -3.63
N LYS A 110 5.54 0.26 -2.45
CA LYS A 110 5.72 -0.86 -1.51
C LYS A 110 4.62 -0.92 -0.46
N LEU A 111 4.26 0.22 0.12
CA LEU A 111 3.26 0.34 1.17
C LEU A 111 1.87 -0.09 0.70
N ALA A 112 1.43 0.43 -0.44
CA ALA A 112 0.07 0.23 -0.92
C ALA A 112 -0.28 -1.26 -1.15
N PRO A 113 0.48 -2.05 -1.95
CA PRO A 113 0.18 -3.47 -2.14
C PRO A 113 0.41 -4.30 -0.87
N ALA A 114 1.45 -4.00 -0.08
CA ALA A 114 1.72 -4.75 1.15
C ALA A 114 0.57 -4.61 2.16
N LEU A 115 0.14 -3.37 2.41
CA LEU A 115 -0.95 -3.08 3.34
C LEU A 115 -2.29 -3.59 2.80
N ALA A 116 -2.59 -3.40 1.52
CA ALA A 116 -3.81 -3.93 0.89
C ALA A 116 -3.92 -5.46 1.07
N GLY A 117 -2.81 -6.18 0.83
CA GLY A 117 -2.72 -7.62 1.05
C GLY A 117 -2.87 -8.06 2.50
N GLY A 118 -2.81 -7.14 3.47
CA GLY A 118 -2.95 -7.44 4.90
C GLY A 118 -1.63 -7.69 5.62
N ASN A 119 -0.52 -7.38 4.97
CA ASN A 119 0.80 -7.50 5.57
C ASN A 119 1.08 -6.33 6.52
N SER A 120 2.06 -6.52 7.37
CA SER A 120 2.76 -5.41 8.03
C SER A 120 4.02 -5.06 7.22
N LEU A 121 4.46 -3.80 7.25
CA LEU A 121 5.66 -3.36 6.54
C LEU A 121 6.66 -2.70 7.50
N VAL A 122 7.94 -3.01 7.34
CA VAL A 122 9.07 -2.23 7.85
C VAL A 122 9.77 -1.61 6.65
N LEU A 123 9.80 -0.29 6.57
CA LEU A 123 10.35 0.45 5.44
C LEU A 123 11.65 1.15 5.83
N LYS A 124 12.72 0.94 5.07
CA LYS A 124 13.99 1.67 5.17
C LYS A 124 14.09 2.66 3.99
N PRO A 125 13.93 3.98 4.24
CA PRO A 125 14.20 4.99 3.23
C PRO A 125 15.69 5.09 2.94
N ALA A 126 16.04 5.82 1.88
CA ALA A 126 17.42 6.26 1.68
C ALA A 126 17.90 7.14 2.86
N GLU A 127 19.21 7.27 3.00
CA GLU A 127 19.86 8.04 4.08
C GLU A 127 19.87 9.54 3.83
#